data_AF-A0A355BHI8-F1
#
_entry.id   AF-A0A355BHI8-F1
#
_cell.length_a   1.000
_cell.length_b   1.000
_cell.length_c   1.000
_cell.angle_alpha   90.00
_cell.angle_beta   90.00
_cell.angle_gamma   90.00
#
_symmetry.space_group_name_H-M   'P 1'
#
loop_
_entity.id
_entity.type
_entity.pdbx_description
1 polymer ?
#
loop_
_entity_poly.entity_id
_entity_poly.type
_entity_poly.pdbx_seq_one_letter_code
_entity_poly.pdbx_strand_id
1 'polypeptide(L)'
;EANYLAYLACTHHPDLEFQYSGLMMALSQAMQALRRSDPDTFAALRAEYAPGIIRDLRANQAYWQAFTGPVEQLSERMNDAYLKSNRQADGVQSYGRMVDLLLAERRAGNE
;
A
#
# COMPACT_ATOMS: atom_id res chain seq x y z
N GLU A 1 11.39 -3.77 -3.06
CA GLU A 1 10.10 -3.08 -2.92
C GLU A 1 9.63 -3.36 -1.51
N ALA A 2 9.80 -2.35 -0.64
CA ALA A 2 9.84 -2.54 0.81
C ALA A 2 8.46 -2.89 1.40
N ASN A 3 7.39 -2.44 0.74
CA ASN A 3 6.03 -2.68 1.24
C ASN A 3 5.64 -4.15 1.09
N TYR A 4 6.04 -4.84 0.01
CA TYR A 4 5.86 -6.29 -0.12
C TYR A 4 6.63 -7.07 0.96
N LEU A 5 7.89 -6.70 1.24
CA LEU A 5 8.65 -7.33 2.32
C LEU A 5 8.02 -7.07 3.69
N ALA A 6 7.53 -5.86 3.93
CA ALA A 6 6.81 -5.51 5.15
C ALA A 6 5.48 -6.29 5.26
N TYR A 7 4.75 -6.46 4.15
CA TYR A 7 3.57 -7.32 4.10
C TYR A 7 3.90 -8.75 4.51
N LEU A 8 4.92 -9.37 3.91
CA LEU A 8 5.35 -10.73 4.26
C LEU A 8 5.77 -10.83 5.73
N ALA A 9 6.59 -9.90 6.21
CA ALA A 9 7.03 -9.87 7.60
C ALA A 9 5.85 -9.78 8.57
N CYS A 10 4.88 -8.92 8.28
CA CYS A 10 3.67 -8.75 9.06
C CYS A 10 2.76 -10.00 9.01
N THR A 11 2.54 -10.57 7.83
CA THR A 11 1.67 -11.75 7.65
C THR A 11 2.24 -12.99 8.32
N HIS A 12 3.56 -13.12 8.42
CA HIS A 12 4.22 -14.23 9.14
C HIS A 12 4.47 -13.93 10.63
N HIS A 13 4.11 -12.75 11.13
CA HIS A 13 4.30 -12.40 12.53
C HIS A 13 3.28 -13.13 13.42
N PRO A 14 3.64 -13.60 14.62
CA PRO A 14 2.72 -14.33 15.50
C PRO A 14 1.58 -13.48 16.06
N ASP A 15 1.77 -12.16 16.16
CA ASP A 15 0.76 -11.23 16.66
C ASP A 15 -0.23 -10.80 15.55
N LEU A 16 -1.52 -10.89 15.86
CA LEU A 16 -2.63 -10.55 14.97
C LEU A 16 -2.64 -9.08 14.57
N GLU A 17 -2.14 -8.17 15.40
CA GLU A 17 -2.09 -6.74 15.07
C GLU A 17 -1.13 -6.47 13.91
N PHE A 18 0.01 -7.17 13.90
CA PHE A 18 0.95 -7.11 12.79
C PHE A 18 0.35 -7.72 11.52
N GLN A 19 -0.25 -8.91 11.62
CA GLN A 19 -0.90 -9.56 10.48
C GLN A 19 -1.98 -8.66 9.86
N TYR A 20 -2.84 -8.08 10.70
CA TYR A 20 -3.87 -7.13 10.28
C TYR A 20 -3.27 -5.90 9.59
N SER A 21 -2.22 -5.31 10.18
CA SER A 21 -1.56 -4.13 9.63
C SER A 21 -0.94 -4.40 8.25
N GLY A 22 -0.28 -5.55 8.09
CA GLY A 22 0.26 -5.99 6.80
C GLY A 22 -0.84 -6.17 5.74
N LEU A 23 -1.92 -6.88 6.09
CA LEU A 23 -3.06 -7.08 5.19
C LEU A 23 -3.75 -5.78 4.82
N MET A 24 -3.94 -4.88 5.78
CA MET A 24 -4.58 -3.58 5.55
C MET A 24 -3.74 -2.68 4.63
N MET A 25 -2.42 -2.72 4.78
CA MET A 25 -1.50 -2.05 3.86
C MET A 25 -1.60 -2.61 2.43
N ALA A 26 -1.55 -3.94 2.29
CA ALA A 26 -1.68 -4.61 0.99
C ALA A 26 -3.03 -4.30 0.32
N LEU A 27 -4.12 -4.39 1.07
CA LEU A 27 -5.47 -4.03 0.61
C LEU A 27 -5.55 -2.58 0.14
N SER A 28 -4.99 -1.64 0.92
CA SER A 28 -4.98 -0.21 0.57
C SER A 28 -4.23 0.05 -0.74
N GLN A 29 -3.06 -0.58 -0.94
CA GLN A 29 -2.28 -0.42 -2.17
C GLN A 29 -2.98 -1.05 -3.37
N ALA A 30 -3.51 -2.27 -3.22
CA ALA A 30 -4.25 -2.96 -4.27
C ALA A 30 -5.51 -2.17 -4.70
N MET A 31 -6.28 -1.64 -3.75
CA MET A 31 -7.47 -0.84 -4.06
C MET A 31 -7.15 0.52 -4.67
N GLN A 32 -6.00 1.11 -4.33
CA GLN A 32 -5.54 2.33 -5.00
C GLN A 32 -5.13 2.08 -6.44
N ALA A 33 -4.48 0.94 -6.73
CA ALA A 33 -4.19 0.51 -8.09
C ALA A 33 -5.48 0.22 -8.85
N LEU A 34 -6.39 -0.56 -8.27
CA LEU A 34 -7.70 -0.89 -8.85
C LEU A 34 -8.52 0.35 -9.18
N ARG A 35 -8.57 1.34 -8.28
CA ARG A 35 -9.27 2.61 -8.53
C ARG A 35 -8.78 3.33 -9.79
N ARG A 36 -7.50 3.17 -10.18
CA ARG A 36 -6.93 3.79 -11.38
C ARG A 36 -7.25 3.01 -12.65
N SER A 37 -7.34 1.68 -12.56
CA SER A 37 -7.58 0.81 -13.71
C SER A 37 -9.05 0.49 -13.97
N ASP A 38 -9.84 0.35 -12.91
CA ASP A 38 -11.26 -0.04 -12.92
C ASP A 38 -11.99 0.62 -11.72
N PRO A 39 -12.45 1.87 -11.89
CA PRO A 39 -13.14 2.62 -10.83
C PRO A 39 -14.47 1.98 -10.40
N ASP A 40 -15.16 1.28 -11.29
CA ASP A 40 -16.47 0.68 -11.03
C ASP A 40 -16.31 -0.54 -10.11
N THR A 41 -15.38 -1.43 -10.42
CA THR A 41 -15.05 -2.58 -9.55
C THR A 41 -14.50 -2.09 -8.20
N PHE A 42 -13.69 -1.04 -8.18
CA PHE A 42 -13.26 -0.41 -6.93
C PHE A 42 -14.46 0.03 -6.07
N ALA A 43 -15.44 0.71 -6.66
CA ALA A 43 -16.60 1.20 -5.94
C ALA A 43 -17.46 0.04 -5.37
N ALA A 44 -17.66 -1.00 -6.17
CA ALA A 44 -18.37 -2.21 -5.76
C ALA A 44 -17.70 -2.89 -4.56
N LEU A 45 -16.40 -3.20 -4.65
CA LEU A 45 -15.65 -3.85 -3.58
C LEU A 45 -15.55 -2.97 -2.33
N ARG A 46 -15.41 -1.67 -2.50
CA ARG A 46 -15.35 -0.73 -1.36
C ARG A 46 -16.67 -0.70 -0.58
N ALA A 47 -17.81 -0.93 -1.24
CA ALA A 47 -19.12 -0.99 -0.60
C ALA A 47 -19.27 -2.24 0.30
N GLU A 48 -18.50 -3.29 0.06
CA GLU A 48 -18.52 -4.53 0.85
C GLU A 48 -17.70 -4.44 2.14
N TYR A 49 -17.02 -3.32 2.39
CA TYR A 49 -16.14 -3.18 3.54
C TYR A 49 -16.92 -3.21 4.85
N ALA A 50 -16.45 -4.04 5.78
CA ALA A 50 -16.97 -4.04 7.13
C ALA A 50 -16.78 -2.65 7.81
N PRO A 51 -17.70 -2.23 8.71
CA PRO A 51 -17.60 -0.94 9.39
C PRO A 51 -16.27 -0.71 10.12
N GLY A 52 -15.66 -1.78 10.66
CA GLY A 52 -14.34 -1.72 11.31
C GLY A 52 -13.21 -1.31 10.37
N ILE A 53 -13.19 -1.88 9.15
CA ILE A 53 -12.20 -1.52 8.12
C ILE A 53 -12.36 -0.05 7.72
N ILE A 54 -13.60 0.42 7.55
CA ILE A 54 -13.87 1.82 7.21
C ILE A 54 -13.40 2.76 8.31
N ARG A 55 -13.66 2.43 9.58
CA ARG A 55 -13.20 3.19 10.74
C ARG A 55 -11.67 3.29 10.75
N ASP A 56 -10.99 2.17 10.58
CA ASP A 56 -9.53 2.13 10.69
C ASP A 56 -8.86 2.88 9.52
N LEU A 57 -9.42 2.81 8.31
CA LEU A 57 -8.95 3.62 7.18
C LEU A 57 -9.13 5.12 7.43
N ARG A 58 -10.25 5.54 8.03
CA ARG A 58 -10.47 6.95 8.38
C ARG A 58 -9.51 7.42 9.47
N ALA A 59 -9.29 6.59 10.49
CA ALA A 59 -8.34 6.91 11.56
C ALA A 59 -6.92 7.06 11.00
N ASN A 60 -6.49 6.13 10.14
CA ASN A 60 -5.19 6.20 9.48
C ASN A 60 -5.07 7.45 8.60
N GLN A 61 -6.10 7.76 7.80
CA GLN A 61 -6.12 8.98 6.99
C GLN A 61 -6.02 10.25 7.85
N ALA A 62 -6.78 10.33 8.94
CA ALA A 62 -6.74 11.47 9.85
C ALA A 62 -5.37 11.62 10.54
N TYR A 63 -4.74 10.51 10.91
CA TYR A 63 -3.38 10.50 11.46
C TYR A 63 -2.39 11.11 10.46
N TRP A 64 -2.36 10.60 9.22
CA TRP A 64 -1.41 11.09 8.21
C TRP A 64 -1.69 12.52 7.76
N GLN A 65 -2.96 12.96 7.74
CA GLN A 65 -3.32 14.34 7.42
C GLN A 65 -2.63 15.38 8.32
N ALA A 66 -2.31 15.04 9.57
CA ALA A 66 -1.58 15.92 10.47
C ALA A 66 -0.10 16.12 10.06
N PHE A 67 0.44 15.20 9.25
CA PHE A 67 1.81 15.22 8.75
C PHE A 67 1.89 15.59 7.27
N THR A 68 0.75 15.61 6.56
CA THR A 68 0.70 15.96 5.14
C THR A 68 0.77 17.48 4.92
N GLY A 69 1.78 17.94 4.17
CA GLY A 69 1.99 19.37 3.93
C GLY A 69 3.08 19.69 2.89
N PRO A 70 3.36 20.99 2.63
CA PRO A 70 4.34 21.42 1.64
C PRO A 70 5.76 20.88 1.89
N VAL A 71 6.11 20.65 3.16
CA VAL A 71 7.40 20.14 3.61
C VAL A 71 7.57 18.65 3.30
N GLU A 72 6.50 17.85 3.44
CA GLU A 72 6.47 16.44 3.05
C GLU A 72 6.67 16.31 1.54
N GLN A 73 5.91 17.05 0.73
CA GLN A 73 6.02 17.01 -0.74
C GLN A 73 7.41 17.40 -1.25
N LEU A 74 8.07 18.34 -0.60
CA LEU A 74 9.46 18.71 -0.93
C LEU A 74 10.43 17.58 -0.55
N SER A 75 10.24 16.98 0.62
CA SER A 75 11.07 15.87 1.12
C SER A 75 10.92 14.62 0.26
N GLU A 76 9.71 14.29 -0.18
CA GLU A 76 9.43 13.20 -1.12
C GLU A 76 10.11 13.42 -2.47
N ARG A 77 10.06 14.65 -3.02
CA ARG A 77 10.74 14.98 -4.29
C ARG A 77 12.27 14.86 -4.17
N MET A 78 12.83 15.32 -3.05
CA MET A 78 14.26 15.18 -2.79
C MET A 78 14.67 13.71 -2.60
N ASN A 79 13.86 12.93 -1.89
CA ASN A 79 14.08 11.50 -1.71
C ASN A 79 13.99 10.73 -3.04
N ASP A 80 12.98 11.03 -3.86
CA ASP A 80 12.82 10.45 -5.19
C ASP A 80 14.03 10.74 -6.10
N ALA A 81 14.52 11.98 -6.10
CA ALA A 81 15.72 12.36 -6.84
C ALA A 81 16.97 11.62 -6.33
N TYR A 82 17.13 11.47 -5.01
CA TYR A 82 18.21 10.71 -4.40
C TYR A 82 18.16 9.21 -4.77
N LEU A 83 16.99 8.59 -4.72
CA LEU A 83 16.80 7.18 -5.08
C LEU A 83 17.09 6.93 -6.56
N LYS A 84 16.59 7.79 -7.44
CA LYS A 84 16.86 7.72 -8.89
C LYS A 84 18.34 7.88 -9.21
N SER A 85 19.05 8.75 -8.50
CA SER A 85 20.50 8.92 -8.61
C SER A 85 21.27 7.66 -8.17
N ASN A 86 20.76 6.94 -7.17
CA ASN A 86 21.37 5.70 -6.65
C ASN A 86 20.92 4.42 -7.37
N ARG A 87 20.61 4.51 -8.67
CA ARG A 87 20.23 3.38 -9.54
C ARG A 87 18.92 2.67 -9.13
N GLN A 88 18.10 3.26 -8.26
CA GLN A 88 16.73 2.82 -8.05
C GLN A 88 15.84 3.56 -9.05
N ALA A 89 15.87 3.13 -10.32
CA ALA A 89 15.28 3.83 -11.46
C ALA A 89 13.76 4.11 -11.30
N ASP A 90 13.04 3.24 -10.59
CA ASP A 90 11.61 3.40 -10.33
C ASP A 90 11.29 4.48 -9.28
N GLY A 91 12.29 4.96 -8.52
CA GLY A 91 12.08 5.96 -7.46
C GLY A 91 10.94 5.60 -6.50
N VAL A 92 10.13 6.60 -6.14
CA VAL A 92 8.91 6.51 -5.30
C VAL A 92 7.74 5.82 -6.04
N GLN A 93 7.85 5.53 -7.35
CA GLN A 93 6.84 4.72 -8.07
C GLN A 93 6.84 3.23 -7.66
N SER A 94 7.73 2.82 -6.74
CA SER A 94 7.78 1.46 -6.18
C SER A 94 6.50 0.98 -5.50
N TYR A 95 5.48 1.83 -5.29
CA TYR A 95 4.17 1.39 -4.82
C TYR A 95 3.45 0.43 -5.79
N GLY A 96 3.70 0.53 -7.10
CA GLY A 96 3.11 -0.37 -8.10
C GLY A 96 3.64 -1.81 -8.00
N ARG A 97 4.94 -1.96 -7.76
CA ARG A 97 5.60 -3.28 -7.68
C ARG A 97 5.09 -4.13 -6.49
N MET A 98 4.61 -3.45 -5.43
CA MET A 98 3.48 -3.83 -4.57
C MET A 98 2.62 -4.97 -5.07
N VAL A 99 1.71 -4.51 -5.91
CA VAL A 99 0.56 -5.24 -6.40
C VAL A 99 1.03 -6.31 -7.38
N ASP A 100 2.09 -6.03 -8.15
CA ASP A 100 2.67 -7.01 -9.07
C ASP A 100 3.19 -8.25 -8.33
N LEU A 101 3.90 -8.07 -7.21
CA LEU A 101 4.40 -9.18 -6.40
C LEU A 101 3.27 -9.96 -5.72
N LEU A 102 2.24 -9.27 -5.20
CA LEU A 102 1.04 -9.94 -4.66
C LEU A 102 0.33 -10.79 -5.72
N LEU A 103 0.20 -10.28 -6.95
CA LEU A 103 -0.40 -11.02 -8.06
C LEU A 103 0.47 -12.21 -8.49
N ALA A 104 1.80 -12.04 -8.49
CA ALA A 104 2.74 -13.12 -8.81
C ALA A 104 2.68 -14.24 -7.77
N GLU A 105 2.69 -13.91 -6.47
CA GLU A 105 2.52 -14.86 -5.37
C GLU A 105 1.20 -15.62 -5.49
N ARG A 106 0.09 -14.92 -5.75
CA ARG A 106 -1.21 -15.55 -5.94
C ARG A 106 -1.24 -16.53 -7.11
N ARG A 107 -0.53 -16.23 -8.20
CA ARG A 107 -0.41 -17.12 -9.36
C ARG A 107 0.45 -18.35 -9.03
N ALA A 108 1.58 -18.16 -8.37
CA ALA A 108 2.50 -19.25 -7.99
C ALA A 108 1.89 -20.22 -6.96
N GLY A 109 1.02 -19.73 -6.06
CA GLY A 109 0.33 -20.58 -5.07
C GLY A 109 -0.96 -21.26 -5.58
N ASN A 110 -1.34 -21.04 -6.85
CA ASN A 110 -2.49 -21.69 -7.49
C ASN A 110 -2.06 -22.81 -8.48
N GLU A 111 -0.78 -23.22 -8.44
CA GLU A 111 -0.25 -24.47 -9.03
C GLU A 111 -0.02 -25.50 -7.92
#